data_AF-A0A7W0ZFH8-F1
#
_entry.id   AF-A0A7W0ZFH8-F1
#
_cell.length_a   1.000
_cell.length_b   1.000
_cell.length_c   1.000
_cell.angle_alpha   90.00
_cell.angle_beta   90.00
_cell.angle_gamma   90.00
#
_symmetry.space_group_name_H-M   'P 1'
#
loop_
_entity.id
_entity.type
_entity.pdbx_description
1 polymer ?
#
loop_
_entity_poly.entity_id
_entity_poly.type
_entity_poly.pdbx_seq_one_letter_code
_entity_poly.pdbx_strand_id
1 'polypeptide(L)'
;MNDPWLVYLALASLVALTCGALVLAWTRGRLGIASVSVFLLALVVWVVAFAAVASGFKDADGFVDCRDACTGVHLAAALGFIAPPLLVSVAAAGMIVVLFRRRRGAQRG
;
A
#
# COMPACT_ATOMS: atom_id res chain seq x y z
N MET A 1 5.95 -3.15 25.26
CA MET A 1 4.71 -2.42 24.92
C MET A 1 4.77 -2.08 23.45
N ASN A 2 4.45 -3.05 22.59
CA ASN A 2 4.25 -2.81 21.16
C ASN A 2 2.75 -2.68 20.98
N ASP A 3 2.28 -1.47 21.18
CA ASP A 3 0.86 -1.23 21.22
C ASP A 3 0.29 -1.28 19.78
N PRO A 4 -0.83 -1.98 19.56
CA PRO A 4 -1.43 -2.14 18.23
C PRO A 4 -1.78 -0.79 17.56
N TRP A 5 -1.92 0.29 18.34
CA TRP A 5 -2.12 1.64 17.80
C TRP A 5 -0.97 2.13 16.92
N LEU A 6 0.27 1.67 17.14
CA LEU A 6 1.41 2.01 16.29
C LEU A 6 1.26 1.48 14.86
N VAL A 7 0.76 0.26 14.70
CA VAL A 7 0.46 -0.33 13.37
C VAL A 7 -0.62 0.48 12.67
N TYR A 8 -1.71 0.79 13.38
CA TYR A 8 -2.81 1.56 12.82
C TYR A 8 -2.38 2.98 12.43
N LEU A 9 -1.58 3.66 13.24
CA LEU A 9 -1.03 4.95 12.87
C LEU A 9 -0.04 4.88 11.70
N ALA A 10 0.80 3.85 11.65
CA ALA A 10 1.70 3.64 10.52
C ALA A 10 0.92 3.42 9.22
N LEU A 11 -0.12 2.59 9.24
CA LEU A 11 -1.02 2.38 8.10
C LEU A 11 -1.75 3.66 7.71
N ALA A 12 -2.36 4.35 8.68
CA ALA A 12 -3.12 5.56 8.43
C ALA A 12 -2.23 6.67 7.84
N SER A 13 -1.03 6.88 8.40
CA SER A 13 -0.07 7.85 7.87
C SER A 13 0.42 7.48 6.48
N LEU A 14 0.74 6.20 6.22
CA LEU A 14 1.17 5.74 4.91
C LEU A 14 0.07 5.95 3.84
N VAL A 15 -1.17 5.60 4.16
CA VAL A 15 -2.32 5.82 3.27
C VAL A 15 -2.55 7.30 3.04
N ALA A 16 -2.53 8.12 4.10
CA ALA A 16 -2.71 9.57 4.00
C ALA A 16 -1.62 10.22 3.13
N LEU A 17 -0.36 9.83 3.32
CA LEU A 17 0.77 10.32 2.51
C LEU A 17 0.63 9.87 1.05
N THR A 18 0.22 8.62 0.80
CA THR A 18 0.00 8.11 -0.56
C THR A 18 -1.12 8.88 -1.25
N CYS A 19 -2.24 9.10 -0.58
CA CYS A 19 -3.34 9.91 -1.08
C CYS A 19 -2.88 11.35 -1.39
N GLY A 20 -2.16 11.99 -0.46
CA GLY A 20 -1.59 13.33 -0.67
C GLY A 20 -0.66 13.40 -1.87
N ALA A 21 0.23 12.42 -2.03
CA ALA A 21 1.14 12.32 -3.17
C ALA A 21 0.38 12.13 -4.49
N LEU A 22 -0.68 11.32 -4.51
CA LEU A 22 -1.54 11.14 -5.68
C LEU A 22 -2.32 12.40 -6.03
N VAL A 23 -2.85 13.12 -5.03
CA VAL A 23 -3.50 14.43 -5.25
C VAL A 23 -2.51 15.43 -5.84
N LEU A 24 -1.28 15.49 -5.33
CA LEU A 24 -0.24 16.35 -5.89
C LEU A 24 0.18 15.93 -7.31
N ALA A 25 0.24 14.63 -7.58
CA ALA A 25 0.49 14.12 -8.92
C ALA A 25 -0.68 14.46 -9.87
N TRP A 26 -1.90 14.48 -9.35
CA TRP A 26 -3.10 14.86 -10.11
C TRP A 26 -3.06 16.34 -10.52
N THR A 27 -2.71 17.25 -9.62
CA THR A 27 -2.57 18.68 -9.95
C THR A 27 -1.47 18.93 -10.97
N ARG A 28 -0.44 18.07 -11.02
CA ARG A 28 0.66 18.12 -12.01
C ARG A 28 0.40 17.33 -13.30
N GLY A 29 -0.77 16.72 -13.47
CA GLY A 29 -1.10 15.90 -14.65
C GLY A 29 -0.33 14.57 -14.76
N ARG A 30 0.41 14.19 -13.71
CA ARG A 30 1.24 12.96 -13.66
C ARG A 30 0.56 11.79 -12.92
N LEU A 31 -0.75 11.90 -12.66
CA LEU A 31 -1.52 10.91 -11.89
C LEU A 31 -1.32 9.48 -12.39
N GLY A 32 -1.34 9.26 -13.72
CA GLY A 32 -1.18 7.92 -14.28
C GLY A 32 0.16 7.28 -13.92
N ILE A 33 1.26 8.02 -14.06
CA ILE A 33 2.60 7.52 -13.72
C ILE A 33 2.68 7.26 -12.21
N ALA A 34 2.19 8.18 -11.38
CA ALA A 34 2.20 8.03 -9.94
C ALA A 34 1.40 6.80 -9.47
N SER A 35 0.20 6.60 -10.02
CA SER A 35 -0.62 5.43 -9.70
C SER A 35 0.05 4.12 -10.12
N VAL A 36 0.65 4.06 -11.30
CA VAL A 36 1.41 2.86 -11.75
C VAL A 36 2.61 2.60 -10.83
N SER A 37 3.36 3.63 -10.46
CA SER A 37 4.49 3.49 -9.53
C SER A 37 4.06 2.98 -8.16
N VAL A 38 3.00 3.54 -7.57
CA VAL A 38 2.45 3.08 -6.29
C VAL A 38 1.97 1.63 -6.39
N PHE A 39 1.28 1.28 -7.47
CA PHE A 39 0.82 -0.09 -7.71
C PHE A 39 1.97 -1.09 -7.76
N LEU A 40 3.01 -0.80 -8.56
CA LEU A 40 4.17 -1.69 -8.70
C LEU A 40 4.93 -1.83 -7.39
N LEU A 41 5.16 -0.73 -6.67
CA LEU A 41 5.84 -0.75 -5.37
C LEU A 41 5.04 -1.57 -4.34
N ALA A 42 3.73 -1.34 -4.25
CA ALA A 42 2.87 -2.10 -3.35
C ALA A 42 2.92 -3.60 -3.70
N LEU A 43 2.82 -3.94 -4.98
CA LEU A 43 2.86 -5.34 -5.43
C LEU A 43 4.19 -6.02 -5.09
N VAL A 44 5.33 -5.35 -5.30
CA VAL A 44 6.64 -5.89 -4.94
C VAL A 44 6.74 -6.11 -3.43
N VAL A 45 6.34 -5.13 -2.62
CA VAL A 45 6.33 -5.25 -1.16
C VAL A 45 5.45 -6.42 -0.70
N TRP A 46 4.28 -6.58 -1.31
CA TRP A 46 3.38 -7.67 -1.00
C TRP A 46 3.97 -9.04 -1.32
N VAL A 47 4.59 -9.21 -2.50
CA VAL A 47 5.23 -10.47 -2.89
C VAL A 47 6.39 -10.80 -1.96
N VAL A 48 7.20 -9.81 -1.57
CA VAL A 48 8.29 -10.02 -0.61
C VAL A 48 7.77 -10.43 0.76
N ALA A 49 6.72 -9.75 1.26
CA ALA A 49 6.10 -10.10 2.53
C ALA A 49 5.48 -11.50 2.50
N PHE A 50 4.75 -11.82 1.42
CA PHE A 50 4.17 -13.13 1.20
C PHE A 50 5.25 -14.23 1.16
N ALA A 51 6.36 -14.00 0.45
CA ALA A 51 7.47 -14.94 0.39
C ALA A 51 8.14 -15.13 1.76
N ALA A 52 8.30 -14.06 2.54
CA ALA A 52 8.85 -14.14 3.90
C ALA A 52 7.96 -14.99 4.82
N VAL A 53 6.64 -14.78 4.77
CA VAL A 53 5.64 -15.58 5.51
C VAL A 53 5.65 -17.03 5.05
N ALA A 54 5.59 -17.27 3.73
CA ALA A 54 5.55 -18.62 3.18
C ALA A 54 6.83 -19.44 3.42
N SER A 55 7.98 -18.77 3.55
CA SER A 55 9.26 -19.42 3.84
C SER A 55 9.56 -19.58 5.34
N GLY A 56 8.68 -19.11 6.23
CA GLY A 56 8.93 -19.08 7.67
C GLY A 56 10.14 -18.22 8.05
N PHE A 57 10.50 -17.24 7.23
CA PHE A 57 11.71 -16.45 7.43
C PHE A 57 11.63 -15.66 8.73
N LYS A 58 12.48 -15.99 9.70
CA LYS A 58 12.52 -15.33 11.02
C LYS A 58 11.15 -15.27 11.71
N ASP A 59 10.37 -16.35 11.63
CA ASP A 59 9.05 -16.43 12.28
C ASP A 59 8.08 -15.35 11.79
N ALA A 60 8.14 -15.03 10.49
CA ALA A 60 7.36 -13.94 9.88
C ALA A 60 5.86 -14.18 9.88
N ASP A 61 5.37 -15.40 10.12
CA ASP A 61 3.96 -15.73 10.34
C ASP A 61 3.52 -15.55 11.81
N GLY A 62 4.48 -15.43 12.74
CA GLY A 62 4.27 -15.19 14.17
C GLY A 62 3.60 -13.85 14.52
N PHE A 63 3.23 -13.02 13.53
CA PHE A 63 2.36 -11.86 13.77
C PHE A 63 0.90 -12.23 14.03
N VAL A 64 0.44 -13.41 13.58
CA VAL A 64 -0.96 -13.86 13.75
C VAL A 64 -1.24 -14.26 15.20
N ASP A 65 -0.26 -14.91 15.85
CA ASP A 65 -0.39 -15.45 17.21
C ASP A 65 0.25 -14.55 18.28
N CYS A 66 0.61 -13.33 17.90
CA CYS A 66 1.31 -12.43 18.79
C CYS A 66 0.37 -11.86 19.87
N ARG A 67 0.29 -12.57 21.00
CA ARG A 67 -0.60 -12.19 22.11
C ARG A 67 -0.05 -11.04 22.96
N ASP A 68 1.25 -11.08 23.32
CA ASP A 68 1.84 -10.10 24.25
C ASP A 68 3.28 -9.63 23.91
N ALA A 69 4.01 -10.31 23.02
CA ALA A 69 5.42 -10.02 22.73
C ALA A 69 5.74 -9.99 21.23
N CYS A 70 5.34 -8.91 20.54
CA CYS A 70 5.64 -8.76 19.11
C CYS A 70 7.05 -8.23 18.93
N THR A 71 7.85 -8.89 18.10
CA THR A 71 9.14 -8.36 17.65
C THR A 71 8.95 -7.36 16.51
N GLY A 72 9.97 -6.53 16.22
CA GLY A 72 9.92 -5.62 15.07
C GLY A 72 9.74 -6.33 13.73
N VAL A 73 10.12 -7.61 13.63
CA VAL A 73 9.96 -8.44 12.42
C VAL A 73 8.48 -8.80 12.20
N HIS A 74 7.76 -9.16 13.27
CA HIS A 74 6.33 -9.47 13.18
C HIS A 74 5.52 -8.22 12.78
N LEU A 75 5.92 -7.06 13.31
CA LEU A 75 5.32 -5.77 12.94
C LEU A 75 5.52 -5.46 11.45
N ALA A 76 6.75 -5.64 10.96
CA ALA A 76 7.09 -5.39 9.57
C ALA A 76 6.36 -6.37 8.62
N ALA A 77 6.25 -7.65 9.01
CA ALA A 77 5.50 -8.66 8.25
C ALA A 77 4.01 -8.31 8.18
N ALA A 78 3.39 -7.95 9.30
CA ALA A 78 1.98 -7.53 9.33
C ALA A 78 1.72 -6.30 8.44
N LEU A 79 2.56 -5.27 8.54
CA LEU A 79 2.46 -4.07 7.68
C LEU A 79 2.68 -4.42 6.21
N GLY A 80 3.70 -5.23 5.89
CA GLY A 80 4.02 -5.68 4.55
C GLY A 80 2.93 -6.55 3.92
N PHE A 81 2.10 -7.21 4.72
CA PHE A 81 0.99 -8.01 4.23
C PHE A 81 -0.31 -7.20 4.08
N ILE A 82 -0.60 -6.30 5.03
CA ILE A 82 -1.88 -5.54 5.10
C ILE A 82 -1.84 -4.24 4.27
N ALA A 83 -0.73 -3.52 4.28
CA ALA A 83 -0.64 -2.23 3.59
C ALA A 83 -0.77 -2.34 2.06
N PRO A 84 -0.16 -3.33 1.39
CA PRO A 84 -0.19 -3.34 -0.07
C PRO A 84 -1.57 -3.49 -0.72
N PRO A 85 -2.48 -4.38 -0.26
CA PRO A 85 -3.84 -4.42 -0.81
C PRO A 85 -4.58 -3.06 -0.77
N LEU A 86 -4.37 -2.29 0.31
CA LEU A 86 -4.92 -0.94 0.44
C LEU A 86 -4.30 0.01 -0.60
N LEU A 87 -2.98 0.02 -0.71
CA LEU A 87 -2.27 0.90 -1.66
C LEU A 87 -2.58 0.54 -3.12
N VAL A 88 -2.71 -0.75 -3.44
CA VAL A 88 -3.15 -1.25 -4.74
C VAL A 88 -4.56 -0.74 -5.07
N SER A 89 -5.48 -0.77 -4.10
CA SER A 89 -6.86 -0.29 -4.30
C SER A 89 -6.90 1.22 -4.58
N VAL A 90 -6.12 2.00 -3.83
CA VAL A 90 -5.99 3.46 -4.05
C VAL A 90 -5.34 3.77 -5.40
N ALA A 91 -4.29 3.02 -5.78
CA ALA A 91 -3.64 3.17 -7.07
C ALA A 91 -4.57 2.83 -8.24
N ALA A 92 -5.36 1.75 -8.12
CA ALA A 92 -6.36 1.36 -9.10
C ALA A 92 -7.43 2.45 -9.29
N ALA A 93 -7.92 3.04 -8.19
CA ALA A 93 -8.84 4.17 -8.26
C ALA A 93 -8.24 5.36 -9.03
N GLY A 94 -6.97 5.69 -8.78
CA GLY A 94 -6.25 6.73 -9.53
C GLY A 94 -6.15 6.43 -11.04
N MET A 95 -5.85 5.19 -11.42
CA MET A 95 -5.83 4.77 -12.82
C MET A 95 -7.21 4.86 -13.48
N ILE A 96 -8.27 4.45 -12.77
CA ILE A 96 -9.66 4.56 -13.24
C ILE A 96 -10.02 6.02 -13.52
N VAL A 97 -9.66 6.95 -12.63
CA VAL A 97 -9.89 8.39 -12.83
C VAL A 97 -9.18 8.89 -14.10
N VAL A 98 -7.94 8.47 -14.34
CA VAL A 98 -7.19 8.84 -15.56
C VAL A 98 -7.88 8.32 -16.82
N LEU A 99 -8.34 7.06 -16.82
CA LEU A 99 -9.07 6.46 -17.94
C LEU A 99 -10.38 7.20 -18.23
N PHE A 100 -11.16 7.55 -17.21
CA PHE A 100 -12.39 8.32 -17.38
C PHE A 100 -12.13 9.71 -17.96
N ARG A 101 -11.08 10.41 -17.53
CA ARG A 101 -10.71 11.73 -18.09
C ARG A 101 -10.32 11.61 -19.57
N ARG A 102 -9.54 10.60 -19.95
CA ARG A 102 -9.17 10.36 -21.36
C ARG A 102 -10.39 10.09 -22.24
N ARG A 103 -11.31 9.23 -21.78
CA ARG A 103 -12.55 8.93 -22.51
C ARG A 103 -13.43 10.18 -22.72
N ARG A 104 -13.59 11.01 -21.69
CA ARG A 104 -14.35 12.27 -21.81
C ARG A 104 -13.70 13.29 -22.73
N GLY A 105 -12.37 13.33 -22.79
CA GLY A 105 -11.63 14.18 -23.73
C GLY A 105 -11.83 13.73 -25.18
N ALA A 106 -11.78 12.43 -25.44
CA ALA A 106 -11.98 11.86 -26.77
C ALA A 106 -13.41 11.98 -27.31
N GLN A 107 -14.43 12.13 -26.44
CA GLN A 107 -15.82 12.34 -26.86
C GLN A 107 -16.17 13.80 -27.17
N ARG A 108 -15.28 14.75 -26.84
CA ARG A 108 -15.51 16.20 -27.02
C ARG A 108 -14.74 16.80 -28.19
N GLY A 109 -13.82 16.06 -28.81
CA GLY A 109 -13.10 16.46 -30.02
C GLY A 109 -13.62 15.68 -31.21
#